data_AF-A0A1V5PHR9-F1
#
_entry.id   AF-A0A1V5PHR9-F1
#
_cell.length_a   1.000
_cell.length_b   1.000
_cell.length_c   1.000
_cell.angle_alpha   90.00
_cell.angle_beta   90.00
_cell.angle_gamma   90.00
#
_symmetry.space_group_name_H-M   'P 1'
#
loop_
_entity.id
_entity.type
_entity.pdbx_description
1 polymer ?
#
loop_
_entity_poly.entity_id
_entity_poly.type
_entity_poly.pdbx_seq_one_letter_code
_entity_poly.pdbx_strand_id
1 'polypeptide(L)'
;MPGDYSKRLEIRIDKERFALLRKKAKETKKSIAELIREAIDKQYRWASLSRKLQALEKLRDLNLPVGDWTDLKSDLEEDVLLKSESL
;
A
#
# COMPACT_ATOMS: atom_id res chain seq x y z
N MET A 1 -17.12 16.34 -8.52
CA MET A 1 -16.49 16.13 -7.19
C MET A 1 -15.92 14.73 -7.15
N PRO A 2 -14.66 14.52 -6.73
CA PRO A 2 -14.13 13.17 -6.62
C PRO A 2 -14.95 12.41 -5.56
N GLY A 3 -15.42 11.21 -5.92
CA GLY A 3 -16.45 10.46 -5.19
C GLY A 3 -16.05 10.12 -3.75
N ASP A 4 -16.96 10.38 -2.82
CA ASP A 4 -16.91 9.91 -1.44
C ASP A 4 -17.14 8.40 -1.40
N TYR A 5 -16.09 7.60 -1.59
CA TYR A 5 -16.18 6.15 -1.46
C TYR A 5 -16.01 5.71 -0.01
N SER A 6 -16.80 6.26 0.90
CA SER A 6 -16.94 5.70 2.25
C SER A 6 -17.83 4.45 2.20
N LYS A 7 -17.30 3.30 2.68
CA LYS A 7 -18.09 2.08 2.88
C LYS A 7 -18.48 1.96 4.35
N ARG A 8 -19.74 1.57 4.61
CA ARG A 8 -20.22 1.28 5.97
C ARG A 8 -19.59 -0.02 6.47
N LEU A 9 -18.99 0.04 7.64
CA LEU A 9 -18.44 -1.12 8.36
C LEU A 9 -19.22 -1.28 9.67
N GLU A 10 -19.78 -2.47 9.89
CA GLU A 10 -20.43 -2.84 11.14
C GLU A 10 -19.68 -4.03 11.73
N ILE A 11 -19.22 -3.87 12.98
CA ILE A 11 -18.48 -4.90 13.72
C ILE A 11 -19.04 -5.01 15.12
N ARG A 12 -19.12 -6.25 15.64
CA ARG A 12 -19.43 -6.48 17.05
C ARG A 12 -18.14 -6.45 17.84
N ILE A 13 -18.13 -5.67 18.91
CA ILE A 13 -16.98 -5.51 19.80
C ILE A 13 -17.46 -5.69 21.25
N ASP A 14 -16.64 -6.28 22.10
CA ASP A 14 -16.96 -6.43 23.52
C ASP A 14 -16.97 -5.08 24.25
N LYS A 15 -17.51 -5.11 25.47
CA LYS A 15 -17.70 -3.91 26.30
C LYS A 15 -16.38 -3.26 26.70
N GLU A 16 -15.33 -4.04 26.94
CA GLU A 16 -14.04 -3.55 27.42
C GLU A 16 -13.32 -2.76 26.33
N ARG A 17 -13.22 -3.34 25.13
CA ARG A 17 -12.62 -2.69 23.98
C ARG A 17 -13.41 -1.45 23.54
N PHE A 18 -14.74 -1.49 23.62
CA PHE A 18 -15.56 -0.31 23.32
C PHE A 18 -15.37 0.82 24.35
N ALA A 19 -15.22 0.49 25.64
CA ALA A 19 -14.92 1.46 26.68
C ALA A 19 -13.58 2.16 26.44
N LEU A 20 -12.55 1.41 26.01
CA LEU A 20 -11.26 1.97 25.64
C LEU A 20 -11.37 2.96 24.47
N LEU A 21 -12.11 2.60 23.42
CA LEU A 21 -12.35 3.50 22.27
C LEU A 21 -13.08 4.78 22.70
N ARG A 22 -14.10 4.68 23.56
CA ARG A 22 -14.83 5.85 24.09
C ARG A 22 -13.93 6.75 24.92
N LYS A 23 -13.12 6.17 25.81
CA LYS A 23 -12.16 6.92 26.63
C LYS A 23 -11.20 7.70 25.74
N LYS A 24 -10.61 7.01 24.76
CA LYS A 24 -9.68 7.64 23.82
C LYS A 24 -10.33 8.74 22.99
N ALA A 25 -11.55 8.52 22.49
CA ALA A 25 -12.31 9.50 21.74
C ALA A 25 -12.53 10.79 22.53
N LYS A 26 -12.86 10.67 23.83
CA LYS A 26 -13.03 11.82 24.73
C LYS A 26 -11.70 12.54 24.97
N GLU A 27 -10.62 11.81 25.22
CA GLU A 27 -9.28 12.39 25.45
C GLU A 27 -8.77 13.14 24.23
N THR A 28 -8.96 12.60 23.02
CA THR A 28 -8.43 13.19 21.79
C THR A 28 -9.40 14.14 21.09
N LYS A 29 -10.63 14.29 21.59
CA LYS A 29 -11.73 15.02 20.93
C LYS A 29 -11.99 14.56 19.49
N LYS A 30 -11.83 13.24 19.25
CA LYS A 30 -12.04 12.62 17.93
C LYS A 30 -13.22 11.67 17.97
N SER A 31 -13.82 11.40 16.81
CA SER A 31 -14.83 10.34 16.71
C SER A 31 -14.19 8.95 16.82
N ILE A 32 -14.95 7.96 17.28
CA ILE A 32 -14.48 6.56 17.29
C ILE A 32 -14.12 6.09 15.86
N ALA A 33 -14.90 6.51 14.86
CA ALA A 33 -14.64 6.17 13.46
C ALA A 33 -13.29 6.73 12.97
N GLU A 34 -12.94 7.94 13.38
CA GLU A 34 -11.65 8.55 13.07
C GLU A 34 -10.49 7.83 13.76
N LEU A 35 -10.63 7.47 15.03
CA LEU A 35 -9.64 6.66 15.74
C LEU A 35 -9.41 5.29 15.07
N ILE A 36 -10.48 4.64 14.61
CA ILE A 36 -10.38 3.37 13.89
C ILE A 36 -9.66 3.57 12.55
N ARG A 37 -10.01 4.60 11.77
CA ARG A 37 -9.33 4.91 10.52
C ARG A 37 -7.84 5.20 10.74
N GLU A 38 -7.49 5.97 11.77
CA GLU A 38 -6.09 6.24 12.12
C GLU A 38 -5.33 4.98 12.52
N ALA A 39 -5.94 4.08 13.29
CA ALA A 39 -5.34 2.81 13.66
C ALA A 39 -5.10 1.92 12.43
N ILE A 40 -6.07 1.85 11.51
CA ILE A 40 -5.95 1.14 10.22
C ILE A 40 -4.80 1.76 9.40
N ASP A 41 -4.81 3.08 9.21
CA ASP A 41 -3.77 3.77 8.45
C ASP A 41 -2.39 3.55 9.04
N LYS A 42 -2.24 3.63 10.37
CA LYS A 42 -0.97 3.36 11.05
C LYS A 42 -0.50 1.92 10.83
N GLN A 43 -1.40 0.94 10.94
CA GLN A 43 -1.04 -0.47 10.79
C GLN A 43 -0.63 -0.79 9.35
N TYR A 44 -1.37 -0.30 8.35
CA TYR A 44 -1.20 -0.75 6.97
C TYR A 44 -0.37 0.22 6.10
N ARG A 45 -0.41 1.54 6.34
CA ARG A 45 0.44 2.46 5.57
C ARG A 45 1.91 2.38 5.96
N TRP A 46 2.22 2.23 7.25
CA TRP A 46 3.63 2.12 7.68
C TRP A 46 4.25 0.79 7.23
N ALA A 47 3.46 -0.29 7.26
CA ALA A 47 3.84 -1.56 6.64
C ALA A 47 4.07 -1.41 5.12
N SER A 48 3.28 -0.57 4.44
CA SER A 48 3.50 -0.30 3.01
C SER A 48 4.75 0.54 2.74
N LEU A 49 5.10 1.50 3.60
CA LEU A 49 6.27 2.36 3.42
C LEU A 49 7.56 1.56 3.60
N SER A 50 7.64 0.75 4.67
CA SER A 50 8.78 -0.15 4.89
C SER A 50 8.94 -1.16 3.74
N ARG A 51 7.83 -1.75 3.28
CA ARG A 51 7.85 -2.64 2.10
C ARG A 51 8.30 -1.92 0.83
N LYS A 52 7.89 -0.66 0.62
CA LYS A 52 8.33 0.16 -0.51
C LYS A 52 9.82 0.49 -0.43
N LEU A 53 10.31 0.84 0.75
CA LEU A 53 11.74 1.11 0.97
C LEU A 53 12.57 -0.14 0.70
N GLN A 54 12.15 -1.29 1.22
CA GLN A 54 12.81 -2.57 0.94
C GLN A 54 12.79 -2.92 -0.56
N ALA A 55 11.68 -2.64 -1.25
CA ALA A 55 11.61 -2.85 -2.70
C ALA A 55 12.55 -1.88 -3.46
N LEU A 56 12.67 -0.63 -3.02
CA LEU A 56 13.61 0.34 -3.59
C LEU A 56 15.06 -0.06 -3.35
N GLU A 57 15.41 -0.57 -2.17
CA GLU A 57 16.75 -1.11 -1.89
C GLU A 57 17.05 -2.29 -2.83
N LYS A 58 16.11 -3.22 -2.98
CA LYS A 58 16.25 -4.31 -3.95
C LYS A 58 16.45 -3.79 -5.36
N LEU A 59 15.68 -2.78 -5.80
CA LEU A 59 15.83 -2.17 -7.12
C LEU A 59 17.17 -1.45 -7.30
N ARG A 60 17.67 -0.77 -6.28
CA ARG A 60 18.98 -0.11 -6.30
C ARG A 60 20.12 -1.12 -6.41
N ASP A 61 19.97 -2.24 -5.70
CA ASP A 61 20.98 -3.30 -5.67
C ASP A 61 20.88 -4.21 -6.93
N LEU A 62 19.85 -4.06 -7.75
CA LEU A 62 19.88 -4.57 -9.11
C LEU A 62 20.93 -3.76 -9.87
N ASN A 63 22.07 -4.40 -10.13
CA ASN A 63 23.08 -3.91 -11.05
C ASN A 63 22.56 -4.08 -12.48
N LEU A 64 21.46 -3.38 -12.81
CA LEU A 64 20.87 -3.39 -14.13
C LEU A 64 21.89 -2.80 -15.09
N PRO A 65 22.07 -3.38 -16.29
CA PRO A 65 22.88 -2.76 -17.31
C PRO A 65 22.27 -1.39 -17.60
N VAL A 66 22.95 -0.33 -17.18
CA VAL A 66 22.75 1.03 -17.70
C VAL A 66 23.37 1.07 -19.10
N GLY A 67 22.81 0.28 -20.00
CA GLY A 67 23.06 0.37 -21.43
C GLY A 67 22.22 1.49 -22.04
N ASP A 68 22.54 1.85 -23.28
CA ASP A 68 21.71 2.76 -24.07
C ASP A 68 20.26 2.24 -24.08
N TRP A 69 19.31 3.12 -23.77
CA TRP A 69 17.88 2.80 -23.75
C TRP A 69 17.42 2.21 -25.09
N THR A 70 18.08 2.61 -26.17
CA THR A 70 17.79 2.13 -27.53
C THR A 70 18.06 0.64 -27.68
N ASP A 71 19.20 0.18 -27.17
CA ASP A 71 19.62 -1.23 -27.24
C ASP A 71 18.73 -2.09 -26.33
N LEU A 72 18.51 -1.63 -25.10
CA LEU A 72 17.63 -2.33 -24.15
C LEU A 72 16.19 -2.48 -24.68
N LYS A 73 15.69 -1.47 -25.38
CA LYS A 73 14.35 -1.53 -25.96
C LYS A 73 14.28 -2.53 -27.12
N SER A 74 15.30 -2.57 -27.98
CA SER A 74 15.38 -3.54 -29.08
C SER A 74 15.38 -4.98 -28.57
N ASP A 75 16.20 -5.27 -27.55
CA ASP A 75 16.29 -6.60 -26.93
C ASP A 75 14.93 -7.04 -26.33
N LEU A 76 14.22 -6.13 -25.67
CA LEU A 76 12.90 -6.41 -25.09
C LEU A 76 11.83 -6.67 -26.16
N GLU A 77 11.86 -5.95 -27.28
CA GLU A 77 10.93 -6.15 -28.39
C GLU A 77 11.18 -7.50 -29.08
N GLU A 78 12.44 -7.89 -29.28
CA GLU A 78 12.84 -9.18 -29.86
C GLU A 78 12.45 -10.37 -28.97
N ASP A 79 12.68 -10.26 -27.65
CA ASP A 79 12.28 -11.27 -26.66
C ASP A 79 10.76 -11.49 -26.59
N VAL A 80 9.98 -10.42 -26.76
CA VAL A 80 8.50 -10.48 -26.78
C VAL A 80 8.00 -11.15 -28.06
N LEU A 81 8.65 -10.86 -29.20
CA LEU A 81 8.35 -11.49 -30.50
C LEU A 81 8.63 -13.00 -30.46
N LEU A 82 9.80 -13.42 -29.97
CA LEU A 82 10.18 -14.84 -29.84
C LEU A 82 9.23 -15.66 -28.95
N LYS A 83 8.71 -15.05 -27.88
CA LYS A 83 7.73 -15.69 -26.99
C LYS A 83 6.33 -15.77 -27.62
N SER A 84 5.99 -14.87 -28.54
CA SER A 84 4.70 -14.89 -29.24
C SER A 84 4.63 -15.92 -30.37
N GLU A 85 5.78 -16.32 -30.93
CA GLU A 85 5.88 -17.35 -31.98
C GLU A 85 6.02 -18.78 -31.41
N SER A 86 6.18 -18.92 -30.09
CA SER A 86 6.28 -20.22 -29.38
C SER A 86 4.94 -20.68 -28.76
N LEU A 87 3.81 -20.10 -29.19
CA LEU A 87 2.45 -20.44 -28.74
C LEU A 87 1.60 -21.04 -29.87
#